data_AF-A0A1W2ARZ5-F1
#
_entry.id   AF-A0A1W2ARZ5-F1
#
_cell.length_a   1.000
_cell.length_b   1.000
_cell.length_c   1.000
_cell.angle_alpha   90.00
_cell.angle_beta   90.00
_cell.angle_gamma   90.00
#
_symmetry.space_group_name_H-M   'P 1'
#
loop_
_entity.id
_entity.type
_entity.pdbx_description
1 polymer ?
#
loop_
_entity_poly.entity_id
_entity_poly.type
_entity_poly.pdbx_seq_one_letter_code
_entity_poly.pdbx_strand_id
1 'polypeptide(L)' 'MKKYRCIPCGYIYDPALGDPDSGIAPDTSFEDLPDNWQCPICFVGKDDFEPIED' A
#
# COMPACT_ATOMS: atom_id res chain seq x y z
N MET A 1 -3.86 -7.87 -9.16
CA MET A 1 -3.78 -7.81 -7.68
C MET A 1 -4.73 -6.72 -7.21
N LYS A 2 -5.30 -6.84 -6.01
CA LYS A 2 -6.21 -5.81 -5.48
C LYS A 2 -5.42 -4.56 -5.10
N LYS A 3 -5.94 -3.38 -5.43
CA LYS A 3 -5.39 -2.11 -4.92
C LYS A 3 -5.94 -1.84 -3.53
N TYR A 4 -5.22 -1.04 -2.75
CA TYR A 4 -5.59 -0.71 -1.38
C TYR A 4 -5.58 0.79 -1.17
N ARG A 5 -6.62 1.33 -0.54
CA ARG A 5 -6.72 2.76 -0.19
C ARG A 5 -6.45 2.93 1.31
N CYS A 6 -5.52 3.83 1.62
CA CYS A 6 -5.30 4.32 2.97
C CYS A 6 -6.53 5.12 3.42
N ILE A 7 -7.20 4.69 4.49
CA ILE A 7 -8.44 5.28 4.98
C ILE A 7 -8.21 6.73 5.45
N PRO A 8 -7.14 7.06 6.21
CA PRO A 8 -6.93 8.42 6.70
C PRO A 8 -6.58 9.47 5.63
N CYS A 9 -5.76 9.13 4.63
CA CYS A 9 -5.22 10.12 3.70
C CYS A 9 -5.62 9.92 2.22
N GLY A 10 -6.22 8.79 1.88
CA GLY A 10 -6.66 8.49 0.51
C GLY A 10 -5.57 8.01 -0.45
N TYR A 11 -4.31 7.84 0.01
CA TYR A 11 -3.26 7.21 -0.80
C TYR A 11 -3.70 5.84 -1.31
N ILE A 12 -3.39 5.52 -2.57
CA ILE A 12 -3.69 4.22 -3.17
C ILE A 12 -2.38 3.48 -3.38
N TYR A 13 -2.22 2.36 -2.70
CA TYR A 13 -1.20 1.37 -3.05
C TYR A 13 -1.67 0.61 -4.30
N ASP A 14 -0.94 0.77 -5.39
CA ASP A 14 -1.11 0.00 -6.62
C ASP A 14 0.00 -1.06 -6.71
N PRO A 15 -0.31 -2.35 -6.52
CA PRO A 15 0.68 -3.41 -6.62
C PRO A 15 1.45 -3.42 -7.95
N ALA A 16 0.87 -2.94 -9.05
CA ALA A 16 1.57 -2.86 -10.34
C ALA A 16 2.70 -1.81 -10.35
N LEU A 17 2.65 -0.84 -9.43
CA LEU A 17 3.67 0.19 -9.26
C LEU A 17 4.61 -0.12 -8.08
N GLY A 18 4.10 -0.83 -7.06
CA GLY A 18 4.81 -1.01 -5.80
C GLY A 18 4.93 0.30 -5.03
N ASP A 19 6.03 0.44 -4.29
CA ASP A 19 6.43 1.67 -3.60
C ASP A 19 7.98 1.75 -3.58
N PRO A 20 8.62 2.05 -4.73
CA PRO A 20 10.07 1.94 -4.89
C PRO A 20 10.86 2.88 -3.97
N ASP A 21 10.29 4.04 -3.62
CA ASP A 21 10.91 5.00 -2.69
C ASP A 21 11.01 4.43 -1.27
N SER A 22 10.08 3.55 -0.89
CA SER A 22 10.12 2.76 0.35
C SER A 22 10.76 1.38 0.18
N GLY A 23 11.37 1.09 -0.97
CA GLY A 23 12.05 -0.18 -1.25
C GLY A 23 11.13 -1.34 -1.64
N ILE A 24 9.87 -1.06 -2.02
CA ILE A 24 8.92 -2.06 -2.49
C ILE A 24 8.92 -2.09 -4.02
N ALA A 25 9.29 -3.22 -4.60
CA ALA A 25 9.32 -3.37 -6.06
C ALA A 25 7.91 -3.41 -6.67
N PRO A 26 7.77 -3.04 -7.95
CA PRO A 26 6.58 -3.35 -8.74
C PRO A 26 6.21 -4.83 -8.66
N ASP A 27 4.92 -5.11 -8.84
CA ASP A 27 4.32 -6.44 -8.74
C ASP A 27 4.34 -7.07 -7.33
N THR A 28 4.53 -6.27 -6.27
CA THR A 28 4.39 -6.72 -4.88
C THR A 28 2.94 -6.58 -4.43
N SER A 29 2.30 -7.68 -4.00
CA SER A 29 0.93 -7.61 -3.46
C SER A 29 0.88 -6.83 -2.13
N PHE A 30 -0.29 -6.29 -1.75
CA PHE A 30 -0.42 -5.58 -0.48
C PHE A 30 -0.20 -6.54 0.70
N GLU A 31 -0.64 -7.78 0.54
CA GLU A 31 -0.47 -8.86 1.51
C GLU A 31 1.01 -9.18 1.74
N ASP A 32 1.84 -9.13 0.68
CA ASP A 32 3.28 -9.40 0.73
C ASP A 32 4.13 -8.21 1.21
N LEU A 33 3.53 -7.04 1.46
CA LEU A 33 4.25 -5.90 2.03
C LEU A 33 4.83 -6.27 3.41
N PRO A 34 6.05 -5.81 3.75
CA PRO A 34 6.62 -5.97 5.08
C PRO A 34 5.69 -5.47 6.19
N ASP A 35 5.66 -6.11 7.35
CA ASP A 35 4.82 -5.72 8.49
C ASP A 35 5.11 -4.30 9.00
N ASN A 36 6.34 -3.82 8.77
CA ASN A 36 6.78 -2.47 9.13
C ASN A 36 6.62 -1.45 8.00
N TRP A 37 6.07 -1.83 6.84
CA TRP A 37 5.73 -0.87 5.79
C TRP A 37 4.63 0.06 6.30
N GLN A 38 4.75 1.33 5.95
CA GLN A 38 3.82 2.38 6.34
C GLN A 38 3.38 3.15 5.10
N CYS A 39 2.20 3.76 5.16
CA CYS A 39 1.73 4.66 4.11
C CYS A 39 2.79 5.75 3.85
N PRO A 40 3.27 5.95 2.61
CA PRO A 40 4.33 6.92 2.30
C PRO A 40 3.89 8.38 2.49
N ILE A 41 2.58 8.61 2.66
CA ILE A 41 2.01 9.95 2.82
C ILE A 41 1.76 10.32 4.30
N CYS A 42 1.24 9.38 5.09
CA CYS A 42 0.79 9.67 6.46
C CYS A 42 1.32 8.72 7.55
N PHE A 43 2.18 7.76 7.18
CA PHE A 43 2.93 6.90 8.10
C PHE A 43 2.11 5.93 8.96
N VAL A 44 0.82 5.74 8.64
CA VAL A 44 -0.01 4.70 9.26
C VAL A 44 0.32 3.31 8.72
N GLY A 45 -0.01 2.27 9.50
CA GLY A 45 0.28 0.87 9.16
C GLY A 45 -0.67 0.27 8.13
N LYS A 46 -0.44 -1.00 7.78
CA LYS A 46 -1.27 -1.77 6.84
C LYS A 46 -2.72 -1.98 7.31
N ASP A 47 -2.96 -1.86 8.62
CA ASP A 47 -4.27 -1.97 9.26
C ASP A 47 -5.22 -0.80 8.95
N ASP A 48 -4.68 0.34 8.53
CA ASP A 48 -5.43 1.53 8.12
C ASP A 48 -5.74 1.57 6.60
N PHE A 49 -5.70 0.41 5.94
CA PHE A 49 -5.99 0.28 4.51
C PHE A 49 -7.17 -0.65 4.24
N GLU A 50 -7.97 -0.31 3.22
CA GLU A 50 -9.05 -1.14 2.72
C GLU A 50 -8.83 -1.51 1.25
N PRO A 51 -9.22 -2.73 0.81
CA PRO A 51 -9.20 -3.08 -0.59
C PRO A 51 -10.18 -2.20 -1.36
N ILE A 52 -9.78 -1.72 -2.53
CA ILE A 52 -10.71 -1.10 -3.48
C ILE A 52 -11.12 -2.13 -4.53
N GLU A 53 -12.42 -2.24 -4.74
CA GLU A 53 -12.99 -2.91 -5.91
C GLU A 53 -13.06 -1.87 -7.04
N ASP A 54 -12.66 -2.26 -8.26
CA ASP A 54 -12.81 -1.42 -9.46
C ASP A 54 -14.29 -1.13 -9.78
#